data_AF-A0A9W4Y010-F1
#
_entry.id   AF-A0A9W4Y010-F1
#
_cell.length_a   1.000
_cell.length_b   1.000
_cell.length_c   1.000
_cell.angle_alpha   90.00
_cell.angle_beta   90.00
_cell.angle_gamma   90.00
#
_symmetry.space_group_name_H-M   'P 1'
#
loop_
_entity.id
_entity.type
_entity.pdbx_description
1 polymer ?
#
loop_
_entity_poly.entity_id
_entity_poly.type
_entity_poly.pdbx_seq_one_letter_code
_entity_poly.pdbx_strand_id
1 'polypeptide(L)'
;MQSEQDAAAVEPYVGMELASGEFFPVSGSYVCVRHVDESEDTGCDMYPRDRHGALYLKGRRVPLQSPCMHRVYWRLKVIYDHL
;
A
#
# COMPACT_ATOMS: atom_id res chain seq x y z
N MET A 1 27.06 19.59 -0.55
CA MET A 1 26.17 19.82 0.60
C MET A 1 24.79 20.17 0.04
N GLN A 2 23.90 19.19 -0.01
CA GLN A 2 22.48 19.42 -0.23
C GLN A 2 21.76 18.54 0.78
N SER A 3 21.28 19.23 1.81
CA SER A 3 20.53 18.69 2.92
C SER A 3 19.15 18.33 2.37
N GLU A 4 18.97 17.09 1.92
CA GLU A 4 17.62 16.56 1.74
C GLU A 4 17.09 16.27 3.13
N GLN A 5 16.32 17.25 3.59
CA GLN A 5 15.36 17.21 4.68
C GLN A 5 14.96 15.77 5.02
N ASP A 6 15.32 15.34 6.23
CA ASP A 6 14.67 14.22 6.89
C ASP A 6 13.16 14.44 6.77
N ALA A 7 12.53 13.76 5.81
CA ALA A 7 11.11 13.52 5.84
C ALA A 7 10.90 12.79 7.15
N ALA A 8 10.51 13.53 8.19
CA ALA A 8 10.32 13.00 9.54
C ALA A 8 9.61 11.66 9.39
N ALA A 9 10.32 10.57 9.66
CA ALA A 9 9.82 9.23 9.38
C ALA A 9 8.54 9.10 10.19
N VAL A 10 7.40 9.20 9.50
CA VAL A 10 6.10 9.18 10.17
C VAL A 10 5.98 7.80 10.78
N GLU A 11 5.90 7.76 12.11
CA GLU A 11 5.71 6.51 12.85
C GLU A 11 4.51 5.75 12.27
N PRO A 12 4.66 4.48 11.87
CA PRO A 12 3.60 3.72 11.24
C PRO A 12 2.38 3.58 12.17
N TYR A 13 1.18 3.78 11.64
CA TYR A 13 -0.05 3.73 12.42
C TYR A 13 -1.19 3.02 11.68
N VAL A 14 -2.06 2.34 12.43
CA VAL A 14 -3.26 1.70 11.86
C VAL A 14 -4.15 2.75 11.21
N GLY A 15 -4.51 2.52 9.95
CA GLY A 15 -5.25 3.48 9.12
C GLY A 15 -4.39 4.24 8.12
N MET A 16 -3.06 4.19 8.21
CA MET A 16 -2.18 4.77 7.20
C MET A 16 -2.43 4.14 5.83
N GLU A 17 -2.37 4.97 4.78
CA GLU A 17 -2.51 4.53 3.39
C GLU A 17 -1.18 4.62 2.66
N LEU A 18 -0.87 3.59 1.88
CA LEU A 18 0.32 3.50 1.04
C LEU A 18 -0.10 3.29 -0.40
N ALA A 19 0.45 4.07 -1.31
CA ALA A 19 0.37 3.85 -2.73
C ALA A 19 1.22 2.66 -3.18
N SER A 20 0.76 1.99 -4.25
CA SER A 20 1.55 1.03 -4.99
C SER A 20 2.90 1.63 -5.40
N GLY A 21 3.95 0.84 -5.25
CA GLY A 21 5.33 1.26 -5.53
C GLY A 21 6.10 1.75 -4.32
N GLU A 22 5.43 2.21 -3.26
CA GLU A 22 6.03 2.50 -1.95
C GLU A 22 6.51 1.21 -1.25
N PHE A 23 7.08 1.34 -0.06
CA PHE A 23 7.49 0.21 0.77
C PHE A 23 6.60 0.10 2.01
N PHE A 24 6.26 -1.13 2.40
CA PHE A 24 5.56 -1.37 3.66
C PHE A 24 6.50 -1.05 4.84
N PRO A 25 6.16 -0.10 5.71
CA PRO A 25 7.06 0.32 6.80
C PRO A 25 7.05 -0.68 7.96
N VAL A 26 6.00 -1.51 8.06
CA VAL A 26 5.82 -2.56 9.06
C VAL A 26 5.21 -3.81 8.45
N SER A 27 5.48 -4.96 9.07
CA SER A 27 4.73 -6.19 8.80
C SER A 27 3.31 -6.03 9.35
N GLY A 28 2.30 -6.38 8.54
CA GLY A 28 0.92 -6.07 8.91
C GLY A 28 -0.11 -6.65 7.94
N SER A 29 -1.37 -6.57 8.35
CA SER A 29 -2.50 -6.80 7.43
C SER A 29 -2.86 -5.50 6.73
N TYR A 30 -2.90 -5.51 5.41
CA TYR A 30 -3.27 -4.35 4.58
C TYR A 30 -4.45 -4.69 3.68
N VAL A 31 -5.38 -3.75 3.55
CA VAL A 31 -6.55 -3.85 2.66
C VAL A 31 -6.42 -2.87 1.51
N CYS A 32 -6.71 -3.31 0.28
CA CYS A 32 -6.82 -2.37 -0.85
C CYS A 32 -8.08 -1.52 -0.67
N VAL A 33 -7.92 -0.19 -0.59
CA VAL A 33 -9.02 0.75 -0.31
C VAL A 33 -9.37 1.65 -1.48
N ARG A 34 -8.45 1.85 -2.42
CA ARG A 34 -8.66 2.73 -3.56
C ARG A 34 -7.85 2.27 -4.75
N HIS A 35 -8.49 2.32 -5.90
CA HIS A 35 -7.90 2.07 -7.21
C HIS A 35 -8.11 3.34 -8.03
N VAL A 36 -7.01 3.93 -8.51
CA VAL A 36 -7.04 5.12 -9.36
C VAL A 36 -6.70 4.66 -10.76
N ASP A 37 -7.73 4.64 -11.61
CA ASP A 37 -7.57 4.46 -13.03
C ASP A 37 -7.07 5.78 -13.63
N GLU A 38 -5.77 5.85 -13.91
CA GLU A 38 -5.16 7.00 -14.58
C GLU A 38 -5.34 6.94 -16.10
N SER A 39 -5.88 5.84 -16.65
CA SER A 39 -5.94 5.58 -18.10
C SER A 39 -7.36 5.63 -18.70
N GLU A 40 -8.40 5.78 -17.88
CA GLU A 40 -9.82 5.64 -18.27
C GLU A 40 -10.15 4.24 -18.85
N ASP A 41 -9.35 3.21 -18.53
CA ASP A 41 -9.65 1.82 -18.91
C ASP A 41 -10.83 1.28 -18.10
N THR A 42 -12.02 1.44 -18.67
CA THR A 42 -13.34 1.00 -18.17
C THR A 42 -13.49 -0.49 -17.80
N GLY A 43 -12.42 -1.29 -17.88
CA GLY A 43 -12.40 -2.73 -17.58
C GLY A 43 -11.61 -3.15 -16.34
N CYS A 44 -11.08 -2.24 -15.52
CA CYS A 44 -10.29 -2.68 -14.36
C CYS A 44 -11.16 -3.02 -13.14
N ASP A 45 -11.58 -4.29 -13.07
CA ASP A 45 -12.17 -4.86 -11.87
C ASP A 45 -11.10 -5.03 -10.76
N MET A 46 -11.39 -4.48 -9.57
CA MET A 46 -10.56 -4.65 -8.37
C MET A 46 -10.56 -6.11 -7.92
N TYR A 47 -9.57 -6.88 -8.39
CA TYR A 47 -9.30 -8.23 -7.91
C TYR A 47 -8.00 -8.28 -7.10
N PRO A 48 -8.00 -8.73 -5.83
CA PRO A 48 -9.16 -8.90 -4.94
C PRO A 48 -9.46 -7.60 -4.18
N ARG A 49 -10.75 -7.25 -4.07
CA ARG A 49 -11.25 -6.47 -2.92
C ARG A 49 -11.07 -7.33 -1.66
N ASP A 50 -9.84 -7.43 -1.18
CA ASP A 50 -9.56 -8.17 0.04
C ASP A 50 -10.09 -7.36 1.22
N ARG A 51 -11.37 -7.57 1.53
CA ARG A 51 -12.06 -6.91 2.64
C ARG A 51 -11.48 -7.32 4.00
N HIS A 52 -10.79 -8.45 4.05
CA HIS A 52 -10.22 -9.01 5.27
C HIS A 52 -8.74 -8.66 5.44
N GLY A 53 -8.08 -8.33 4.34
CA GLY A 53 -6.70 -7.83 4.29
C GLY A 53 -5.70 -8.97 4.15
N ALA A 54 -4.65 -8.70 3.37
CA ALA A 54 -3.57 -9.64 3.14
C ALA A 54 -2.36 -9.28 4.03
N LEU A 55 -1.65 -10.31 4.46
CA LEU A 55 -0.39 -10.14 5.18
C LEU A 55 0.70 -9.66 4.22
N TYR A 56 1.33 -8.53 4.57
CA TYR A 56 2.53 -8.04 3.92
C TYR A 56 3.65 -7.85 4.93
N LEU A 57 4.88 -8.13 4.50
CA LEU A 57 6.07 -8.02 5.32
C LEU A 57 6.73 -6.65 5.16
N LYS A 58 7.33 -6.15 6.24
CA LYS A 58 8.14 -4.93 6.25
C LYS A 58 9.18 -4.94 5.13
N GLY A 59 9.38 -3.79 4.48
CA GLY A 59 10.37 -3.60 3.43
C GLY A 59 10.01 -4.22 2.09
N ARG A 60 8.87 -4.91 1.97
CA ARG A 60 8.34 -5.32 0.67
C ARG A 60 7.71 -4.13 -0.04
N ARG A 61 7.76 -4.17 -1.38
CA ARG A 61 7.12 -3.15 -2.22
C ARG A 61 5.61 -3.34 -2.21
N VAL A 62 4.87 -2.25 -2.07
CA VAL A 62 3.41 -2.25 -2.17
C VAL A 62 3.02 -2.64 -3.59
N PRO A 63 2.20 -3.70 -3.78
CA PRO A 63 1.95 -4.26 -5.10
C PRO A 63 1.12 -3.30 -5.96
N LEU A 64 1.38 -3.35 -7.27
CA LEU A 64 0.48 -2.84 -8.29
C LEU A 64 -0.70 -3.82 -8.46
N GLN A 65 -1.82 -3.32 -8.97
CA GLN A 65 -2.93 -4.19 -9.31
C GLN A 65 -2.73 -4.79 -10.71
N SER A 66 -2.45 -6.09 -10.77
CA SER A 66 -2.49 -6.85 -12.02
C SER A 66 -3.95 -7.17 -12.37
N PRO A 67 -4.39 -7.07 -13.64
CA PRO A 67 -3.58 -6.87 -14.85
C PRO A 67 -3.41 -5.41 -15.31
N CYS A 68 -4.18 -4.44 -14.78
CA CYS A 68 -4.23 -3.08 -15.33
C CYS A 68 -3.06 -2.17 -14.92
N MET A 69 -2.15 -2.64 -14.05
CA MET A 69 -0.95 -1.92 -13.58
C MET A 69 -1.23 -0.53 -12.98
N HIS A 70 -2.48 -0.25 -12.62
CA HIS A 70 -2.90 1.03 -12.06
C HIS A 70 -2.39 1.25 -10.64
N ARG A 71 -2.39 2.53 -10.25
CA ARG A 71 -2.05 2.95 -8.91
C ARG A 71 -3.16 2.54 -7.95
N VAL A 72 -2.78 1.79 -6.92
CA VAL A 72 -3.67 1.38 -5.83
C VAL A 72 -3.19 1.89 -4.49
N TYR A 73 -4.11 2.05 -3.54
CA TYR A 73 -3.81 2.44 -2.17
C TYR A 73 -4.21 1.33 -1.21
N TRP A 74 -3.28 1.02 -0.32
CA TRP A 74 -3.37 -0.04 0.67
C TRP A 74 -3.41 0.58 2.07
N ARG A 75 -4.43 0.25 2.85
CA ARG A 75 -4.59 0.74 4.21
C ARG A 75 -4.14 -0.30 5.22
N LEU A 76 -3.26 0.07 6.14
CA LEU A 76 -2.84 -0.75 7.26
C LEU A 76 -4.00 -0.98 8.24
N LYS A 77 -4.29 -2.23 8.58
CA LYS A 77 -5.35 -2.64 9.52
C LYS A 77 -4.82 -3.18 10.84
N VAL A 78 -3.70 -3.91 10.80
CA VAL A 78 -3.10 -4.56 11.96
C VAL A 78 -1.59 -4.50 11.80
N ILE A 79 -0.88 -4.13 12.87
CA ILE A 79 0.58 -4.18 12.96
C ILE A 79 0.97 -5.50 13.63
N TYR A 80 1.97 -6.17 13.07
CA TYR A 80 2.56 -7.37 13.66
C TYR A 80 4.01 -7.09 14.07
N ASP A 81 4.27 -7.02 15.37
CA ASP A 81 5.57 -6.62 15.93
C ASP A 81 6.64 -7.74 15.92
N HIS A 82 6.26 -8.97 15.57
CA HIS A 82 7.10 -10.17 15.72
C HIS A 82 7.14 -11.07 14.47
N LEU A 83 7.02 -10.50 13.27
CA LEU A 83 7.11 -11.22 11.99
C LEU A 83 8.38 -10.90 11.20
#